data_AF-A0A1P8UIX5-F1
#
_entry.id   AF-A0A1P8UIX5-F1
#
_cell.length_a   1.000
_cell.length_b   1.000
_cell.length_c   1.000
_cell.angle_alpha   90.00
_cell.angle_beta   90.00
_cell.angle_gamma   90.00
#
_symmetry.space_group_name_H-M   'P 1'
#
loop_
_entity.id
_entity.type
_entity.pdbx_description
1 polymer ?
#
loop_
_entity_poly.entity_id
_entity_poly.type
_entity_poly.pdbx_seq_one_letter_code
_entity_poly.pdbx_strand_id
1 'polypeptide(L)'
;MNKRRSKNEWQRLIEEQAASGLTQKVFCAQSGIAVATFGYWKRKLRDEGACHAGKPMSTRSVSLDDWIELSAPAAEPAPGWHIELDLGNGLCLRLHRG
;
A
#
# COMPACT_ATOMS: atom_id res chain seq x y z
N MET A 1 12.88 5.21 12.07
CA MET A 1 13.40 4.28 11.05
C MET A 1 12.24 3.49 10.46
N ASN A 2 11.64 3.95 9.35
CA ASN A 2 10.55 3.21 8.70
C ASN A 2 11.14 2.06 7.86
N LYS A 3 11.35 0.91 8.50
CA LYS A 3 11.80 -0.31 7.81
C LYS A 3 10.74 -0.72 6.79
N ARG A 4 11.00 -0.46 5.50
CA ARG A 4 10.14 -0.93 4.41
C ARG A 4 10.24 -2.46 4.37
N ARG A 5 9.11 -3.12 4.64
CA ARG A 5 8.98 -4.58 4.58
C ARG A 5 8.86 -5.01 3.12
N SER A 6 9.64 -6.00 2.74
CA SER A 6 9.59 -6.68 1.45
C SER A 6 8.29 -7.46 1.28
N LYS A 7 7.97 -7.84 0.04
CA LYS A 7 6.79 -8.65 -0.29
C LYS A 7 6.77 -9.99 0.48
N ASN A 8 7.93 -10.65 0.57
CA ASN A 8 8.08 -11.92 1.30
C ASN A 8 7.83 -11.75 2.81
N GLU A 9 8.27 -10.64 3.40
CA GLU A 9 7.98 -10.34 4.81
C GLU A 9 6.48 -10.15 5.05
N TRP A 10 5.78 -9.49 4.12
CA TRP A 10 4.31 -9.35 4.21
C TRP A 10 3.58 -10.68 4.06
N GLN A 11 4.05 -11.55 3.17
CA GLN A 11 3.48 -12.89 3.03
C GLN A 11 3.63 -13.68 4.33
N ARG A 12 4.84 -13.70 4.92
CA ARG A 12 5.10 -14.37 6.20
C ARG A 12 4.20 -13.84 7.32
N LEU A 13 3.99 -12.53 7.41
CA LEU A 13 3.11 -11.93 8.41
C LEU A 13 1.64 -12.34 8.23
N ILE A 14 1.19 -12.53 6.99
CA ILE A 14 -0.17 -12.99 6.70
C ILE A 14 -0.33 -14.47 7.07
N GLU A 15 0.67 -15.29 6.78
CA GLU A 15 0.72 -16.70 7.17
C GLU A 15 0.76 -16.86 8.69
N GLU A 16 1.57 -16.06 9.38
CA GLU A 16 1.66 -16.03 10.84
C GLU A 16 0.33 -15.59 11.47
N GLN A 17 -0.34 -14.57 10.90
CA GLN A 17 -1.69 -14.19 11.32
C GLN A 17 -2.69 -15.33 11.14
N ALA A 18 -2.63 -16.06 10.02
CA ALA A 18 -3.50 -17.20 9.76
C ALA A 18 -3.26 -18.36 10.73
N ALA A 19 -1.98 -18.68 11.01
CA ALA A 19 -1.59 -19.72 11.96
C ALA A 19 -1.94 -19.37 13.41
N SER A 20 -1.88 -18.08 13.77
CA SER A 20 -2.19 -17.61 15.13
C SER A 20 -3.67 -17.72 15.51
N GLY A 21 -4.58 -17.82 14.53
CA GLY A 21 -6.03 -17.77 14.76
C GLY A 21 -6.54 -16.42 15.29
N LEU A 22 -5.66 -15.42 15.44
CA LEU A 22 -6.02 -14.10 15.94
C LEU A 22 -6.76 -13.29 14.88
N THR A 23 -7.64 -12.40 15.30
CA THR A 23 -8.24 -11.42 14.38
C THR A 23 -7.18 -10.44 13.89
N GLN A 24 -7.37 -9.89 12.68
CA GLN A 24 -6.40 -8.95 12.07
C GLN A 24 -6.08 -7.77 12.98
N LYS A 25 -7.08 -7.23 13.69
CA LYS A 25 -6.92 -6.10 14.61
C LYS A 25 -6.00 -6.45 15.78
N VAL A 26 -6.18 -7.63 16.36
CA VAL A 26 -5.37 -8.12 17.49
C VAL A 26 -3.95 -8.42 17.05
N PHE A 27 -3.77 -9.10 15.92
CA PHE A 27 -2.45 -9.37 15.35
C PHE A 27 -1.69 -8.08 15.02
N CYS A 28 -2.35 -7.13 14.34
CA CYS A 28 -1.75 -5.84 13.99
C CYS A 28 -1.31 -5.05 15.22
N ALA A 29 -2.10 -5.08 16.31
CA ALA A 29 -1.74 -4.45 17.56
C ALA A 29 -0.50 -5.09 18.21
N GLN A 30 -0.40 -6.42 18.20
CA GLN A 30 0.76 -7.15 18.76
C GLN A 30 2.03 -6.97 17.93
N SER A 31 1.91 -6.99 16.60
CA SER A 31 3.05 -6.86 15.68
C SER A 31 3.48 -5.42 15.41
N GLY A 32 2.76 -4.42 15.97
CA GLY A 32 3.04 -3.00 15.74
C GLY A 32 2.83 -2.57 14.28
N ILE A 33 1.79 -3.11 13.62
CA ILE A 33 1.49 -2.87 12.21
C ILE A 33 0.15 -2.13 12.11
N ALA A 34 0.07 -1.14 11.22
CA ALA A 34 -1.20 -0.50 10.92
C ALA A 34 -2.15 -1.47 10.19
N VAL A 35 -3.38 -1.59 10.68
CA VAL A 35 -4.41 -2.48 10.10
C VAL A 35 -4.67 -2.19 8.63
N ALA A 36 -4.66 -0.90 8.25
CA ALA A 36 -4.85 -0.48 6.85
C ALA A 36 -3.73 -1.00 5.94
N THR A 37 -2.48 -0.92 6.38
CA THR A 37 -1.32 -1.42 5.63
C THR A 37 -1.36 -2.94 5.51
N PHE A 38 -1.70 -3.64 6.60
CA PHE A 38 -1.86 -5.09 6.59
C PHE A 38 -2.98 -5.53 5.62
N GLY A 39 -4.14 -4.86 5.66
CA GLY A 39 -5.26 -5.13 4.75
C GLY A 39 -4.91 -4.88 3.28
N TYR A 40 -4.17 -3.81 2.98
CA TYR A 40 -3.67 -3.52 1.63
C TYR A 40 -2.79 -4.67 1.10
N TRP A 41 -1.79 -5.10 1.87
CA TRP A 41 -0.88 -6.17 1.45
C TRP A 41 -1.57 -7.53 1.34
N LYS A 42 -2.52 -7.83 2.22
CA LYS A 42 -3.33 -9.05 2.14
C LYS A 42 -4.18 -9.10 0.87
N ARG A 43 -4.73 -7.97 0.43
CA ARG A 43 -5.46 -7.88 -0.84
C ARG A 43 -4.51 -7.99 -2.02
N LYS A 44 -3.39 -7.27 -2.00
CA LYS A 44 -2.40 -7.26 -3.07
C LYS A 44 -1.82 -8.65 -3.35
N LEU A 45 -1.43 -9.37 -2.29
CA LEU A 45 -0.87 -10.73 -2.41
C LEU A 45 -1.90 -11.76 -2.87
N ARG A 46 -3.19 -11.56 -2.55
CA ARG A 46 -4.26 -12.41 -3.07
C ARG A 46 -4.48 -12.19 -4.57
N ASP A 47 -4.44 -10.94 -5.01
CA ASP A 47 -4.64 -10.57 -6.43
C ASP A 47 -3.47 -11.07 -7.31
N GLU A 48 -2.24 -10.95 -6.81
CA GLU A 48 -1.04 -11.48 -7.48
C GLU A 48 -0.99 -13.01 -7.50
N GLY A 49 -1.67 -13.70 -6.57
CA GLY A 49 -1.85 -15.16 -6.64
C GLY A 49 -2.98 -15.60 -7.58
N ALA A 50 -3.92 -14.69 -7.88
CA ALA A 50 -5.10 -14.95 -8.70
C ALA A 50 -4.84 -14.80 -10.22
N CYS A 51 -3.71 -14.22 -10.64
CA CYS A 51 -3.34 -14.13 -12.06
C CYS A 51 -3.04 -15.50 -12.71
N HIS A 52 -3.02 -16.59 -11.93
CA HIS A 52 -2.93 -17.97 -12.43
C HIS A 52 -4.28 -18.73 -12.47
N ALA A 53 -5.38 -18.13 -12.02
CA ALA A 53 -6.70 -18.76 -12.10
C ALA A 53 -7.72 -17.72 -12.57
N GLY A 54 -7.91 -17.66 -13.88
CA GLY A 54 -8.88 -16.79 -14.53
C GLY A 54 -10.26 -16.91 -13.91
N LYS A 55 -10.62 -15.91 -13.10
CA LYS A 55 -12.01 -15.61 -12.75
C LYS A 55 -12.12 -14.11 -12.47
N PRO A 56 -12.77 -13.33 -13.35
CA PRO A 56 -13.08 -11.95 -13.01
C PRO A 56 -14.27 -11.99 -12.06
N MET A 57 -14.15 -11.55 -10.81
CA MET A 57 -15.35 -11.07 -10.14
C MET A 57 -15.16 -10.10 -8.98
N SER A 58 -15.88 -9.00 -9.15
CA SER A 58 -16.46 -8.11 -8.16
C SER A 58 -15.48 -7.20 -7.41
N THR A 59 -15.09 -6.14 -8.11
CA THR A 59 -14.79 -4.86 -7.47
C THR A 59 -16.00 -4.46 -6.62
N ARG A 60 -15.81 -4.44 -5.29
CA ARG A 60 -16.74 -3.76 -4.39
C ARG A 60 -16.77 -2.31 -4.86
N SER A 61 -17.89 -1.91 -5.45
CA SER A 61 -18.15 -0.53 -5.88
C SER A 61 -17.88 0.38 -4.69
N VAL A 62 -16.81 1.15 -4.78
CA VAL A 62 -16.63 2.33 -3.94
C VAL A 62 -17.57 3.35 -4.57
N SER A 63 -18.64 3.69 -3.86
CA SER A 63 -19.57 4.72 -4.31
C SER A 63 -18.82 6.03 -4.49
N LEU A 64 -19.12 6.74 -5.57
CA LEU A 64 -18.56 8.06 -5.92
C LEU A 64 -18.85 9.14 -4.85
N ASP A 65 -19.71 8.86 -3.86
CA ASP A 65 -19.98 9.73 -2.72
C ASP A 65 -18.81 9.87 -1.72
N ASP A 66 -17.78 9.02 -1.79
CA ASP A 66 -16.59 9.12 -0.93
C ASP A 66 -15.48 10.01 -1.57
N TRP A 67 -15.79 10.73 -2.66
CA TRP A 67 -14.85 11.65 -3.29
C TRP A 67 -14.91 13.03 -2.64
N ILE A 68 -13.88 13.35 -1.84
CA ILE A 68 -13.57 14.74 -1.48
C ILE A 68 -13.08 15.47 -2.72
N GLU A 69 -13.84 16.48 -3.13
CA GLU A 69 -13.49 17.39 -4.21
C GLU A 69 -12.42 18.37 -3.71
N LEU A 70 -11.16 18.16 -4.13
CA LEU A 70 -10.05 19.06 -3.78
C LEU A 70 -10.03 20.21 -4.79
N SER A 71 -10.66 21.33 -4.44
CA SER A 71 -10.61 22.55 -5.25
C SER A 71 -9.17 23.02 -5.42
N ALA A 72 -8.72 23.11 -6.68
CA ALA A 72 -7.36 23.51 -7.03
C ALA A 72 -7.08 24.97 -6.62
N PRO A 73 -5.91 25.27 -6.02
CA PRO A 73 -5.50 26.65 -5.77
C PRO A 73 -5.26 27.38 -7.10
N ALA A 74 -5.63 28.66 -7.13
CA ALA A 74 -5.53 29.52 -8.30
C ALA A 74 -4.10 29.58 -8.85
N ALA A 75 -3.99 29.41 -10.18
CA ALA A 75 -2.82 29.51 -11.04
C ALA A 75 -1.51 30.06 -10.42
N GLU A 76 -0.59 29.14 -10.12
CA GLU A 76 0.83 29.40 -9.85
C GLU A 76 1.68 28.78 -10.99
N PRO A 77 2.89 29.31 -11.30
CA PRO A 77 3.70 28.87 -12.43
C PRO A 77 3.93 27.36 -12.42
N ALA A 78 3.92 26.76 -13.62
CA ALA A 78 3.87 25.32 -13.86
C ALA A 78 4.64 24.52 -12.80
N PRO A 79 3.97 23.63 -12.05
CA PRO A 79 4.55 23.04 -10.86
C PRO A 79 5.80 22.27 -11.28
N GLY A 80 6.92 22.72 -10.72
CA GLY A 80 8.18 22.03 -10.78
C GLY A 80 7.99 20.54 -10.53
N TRP A 81 8.38 19.70 -11.48
CA TRP A 81 8.23 18.27 -11.27
C TRP A 81 9.22 17.81 -10.21
N HIS A 82 8.78 16.86 -9.39
CA HIS A 82 9.59 16.23 -8.36
C HIS A 82 9.61 14.72 -8.61
N ILE A 83 10.79 14.17 -8.89
CA ILE A 83 10.99 12.74 -9.12
C ILE A 83 11.90 12.19 -8.02
N GLU A 84 11.43 11.13 -7.36
CA GLU A 84 12.23 10.34 -6.44
C GLU A 84 12.49 8.96 -7.03
N LEU A 85 13.77 8.60 -7.10
CA LEU A 85 14.21 7.27 -7.51
C LEU A 85 15.00 6.64 -6.37
N ASP A 86 14.49 5.53 -5.87
CA ASP A 86 15.17 4.69 -4.89
C ASP A 86 16.12 3.74 -5.63
N LEU A 87 17.42 3.81 -5.31
CA LEU A 87 18.47 2.99 -5.92
C LEU A 87 18.85 1.78 -5.05
N GLY A 88 18.20 1.61 -3.89
CA GLY A 88 18.58 0.63 -2.86
C GLY A 88 19.79 1.05 -2.02
N ASN A 89 20.17 0.22 -1.05
CA ASN A 89 21.33 0.42 -0.17
C ASN A 89 21.37 1.78 0.57
N GLY A 90 20.21 2.39 0.80
CA GLY A 90 20.08 3.68 1.49
C GLY A 90 20.34 4.90 0.60
N LEU A 91 20.51 4.72 -0.72
CA LEU A 91 20.68 5.80 -1.67
C LEU A 91 19.35 6.15 -2.34
N CYS A 92 18.96 7.42 -2.19
CA CYS A 92 17.80 7.99 -2.87
C CYS A 92 18.22 9.19 -3.70
N LEU A 93 17.85 9.18 -4.98
CA LEU A 93 18.05 10.29 -5.88
C LEU A 93 16.76 11.11 -5.95
N ARG A 94 16.85 12.39 -5.61
CA ARG A 94 15.71 13.32 -5.61
C ARG A 94 15.99 14.47 -6.57
N LEU A 95 15.19 14.56 -7.62
CA LEU A 95 15.27 15.61 -8.63
C LEU A 95 14.06 16.52 -8.48
N HIS A 96 14.30 17.82 -8.52
CA HIS A 96 13.25 18.82 -8.63
C HIS A 96 13.62 19.79 -9.75
N ARG A 97 12.61 20.29 -10.46
CA ARG A 97 12.75 21.44 -11.37
C ARG A 97 12.16 22.65 -10.67
N GLY A 98 12.96 23.70 -10.45
CA GLY A 98 12.46 25.04 -10.11
C GLY A 98 11.99 25.80 -11.35
#